data_AF-A0A0S3SXU0-F1
#
_entry.id   AF-A0A0S3SXU0-F1
#
_cell.length_a   1.000
_cell.length_b   1.000
_cell.length_c   1.000
_cell.angle_alpha   90.00
_cell.angle_beta   90.00
_cell.angle_gamma   90.00
#
_symmetry.space_group_name_H-M   'P 1'
#
loop_
_entity.id
_entity.type
_entity.pdbx_description
1 polymer ?
#
loop_
_entity_poly.entity_id
_entity_poly.type
_entity_poly.pdbx_seq_one_letter_code
_entity_poly.pdbx_strand_id
1 'polypeptide(L)'
;MSLLRAKSSSSVFFSAFSRTLTPLIDFQRRLASVERVVSFVYALAASASDEFLDCFLKFLLAATTTSNKTARFRACQIVFEIILRLPDDYAEVSNEIWDEVIEWMMVRVRDKIPVVLL
;
A
#
# COMPACT_ATOMS: atom_id res chain seq x y z
N MET A 1 -26.15 -20.02 12.49
CA MET A 1 -26.16 -18.85 11.58
C MET A 1 -24.89 -18.89 10.74
N SER A 2 -24.85 -19.80 9.77
CA SER A 2 -23.77 -19.93 8.79
C SER A 2 -23.96 -18.86 7.71
N LEU A 3 -23.39 -17.69 7.95
CA LEU A 3 -23.37 -16.62 6.96
C LEU A 3 -22.49 -17.07 5.78
N LEU A 4 -23.13 -17.18 4.63
CA LEU A 4 -22.60 -17.34 3.28
C LEU A 4 -21.16 -16.85 3.15
N ARG A 5 -20.19 -17.76 3.28
CA ARG A 5 -18.81 -17.51 2.83
C ARG A 5 -18.85 -17.60 1.31
N ALA A 6 -19.33 -16.56 0.65
CA ALA A 6 -19.14 -16.39 -0.77
C ALA A 6 -17.63 -16.35 -1.01
N LYS A 7 -17.11 -17.38 -1.67
CA LYS A 7 -15.72 -17.45 -2.10
C LYS A 7 -15.58 -16.51 -3.31
N SER A 8 -15.68 -15.20 -3.07
CA SER A 8 -15.30 -14.21 -4.10
C SER A 8 -13.85 -14.48 -4.47
N SER A 9 -13.55 -14.52 -5.77
CA SER A 9 -12.17 -14.66 -6.22
C SER A 9 -11.35 -13.49 -5.67
N SER A 10 -10.11 -13.77 -5.25
CA SER A 10 -9.15 -12.77 -4.74
C SER A 10 -9.08 -11.54 -5.67
N SER A 11 -9.14 -11.77 -6.98
CA SER A 11 -9.16 -10.75 -8.02
C SER A 11 -10.34 -9.77 -7.98
N VAL A 12 -11.56 -10.25 -7.71
CA VAL A 12 -12.76 -9.38 -7.67
C VAL A 12 -12.72 -8.50 -6.43
N PHE A 13 -12.30 -9.07 -5.30
CA PHE A 13 -12.09 -8.30 -4.08
C PHE A 13 -11.00 -7.25 -4.27
N PHE A 14 -9.84 -7.64 -4.80
CA PHE A 14 -8.72 -6.73 -5.03
C PHE A 14 -9.09 -5.58 -5.98
N SER A 15 -9.84 -5.85 -7.04
CA SER A 15 -10.35 -4.82 -7.96
C SER A 15 -11.29 -3.83 -7.25
N ALA A 16 -12.22 -4.30 -6.43
CA ALA A 16 -13.11 -3.42 -5.67
C ALA A 16 -12.34 -2.61 -4.61
N PHE A 17 -11.38 -3.25 -3.94
CA PHE A 17 -10.53 -2.66 -2.93
C PHE A 17 -9.66 -1.52 -3.50
N SER A 18 -8.91 -1.79 -4.56
CA SER A 18 -8.05 -0.79 -5.22
C SER A 18 -8.82 0.43 -5.70
N ARG A 19 -10.00 0.24 -6.33
CA ARG A 19 -10.90 1.33 -6.74
C ARG A 19 -11.38 2.18 -5.56
N THR A 20 -11.60 1.56 -4.41
CA THR A 20 -12.05 2.26 -3.20
C THR A 20 -10.91 3.08 -2.56
N LEU A 21 -9.65 2.67 -2.77
CA LEU A 21 -8.48 3.38 -2.27
C LEU A 21 -8.00 4.53 -3.14
N THR A 22 -8.32 4.55 -4.44
CA THR A 22 -7.90 5.63 -5.35
C THR A 22 -8.22 7.05 -4.81
N PRO A 23 -9.44 7.34 -4.32
CA PRO A 23 -9.75 8.67 -3.78
C PRO A 23 -8.91 9.03 -2.54
N LEU A 24 -8.50 8.04 -1.75
CA LEU A 24 -7.66 8.25 -0.57
C LEU A 24 -6.22 8.59 -0.96
N ILE A 25 -5.71 7.94 -2.01
CA ILE A 25 -4.38 8.19 -2.56
C ILE A 25 -4.30 9.61 -3.12
N ASP A 26 -5.36 10.09 -3.77
CA ASP A 26 -5.41 11.46 -4.31
C ASP A 26 -5.71 12.53 -3.25
N PHE A 27 -5.94 12.16 -1.99
CA PHE A 27 -6.37 13.08 -0.94
C PHE A 27 -5.21 13.72 -0.16
N GLN A 28 -5.07 15.04 -0.31
CA GLN A 28 -3.92 15.79 0.21
C GLN A 28 -3.99 16.11 1.71
N ARG A 29 -5.18 16.28 2.29
CA ARG A 29 -5.29 16.74 3.68
C ARG A 29 -4.97 15.60 4.66
N ARG A 30 -4.08 15.85 5.62
CA ARG A 30 -3.86 14.97 6.77
C ARG A 30 -5.05 15.08 7.72
N LEU A 31 -6.01 14.17 7.57
CA LEU A 31 -7.15 14.03 8.47
C LEU A 31 -6.98 12.75 9.28
N ALA A 32 -7.36 12.78 10.56
CA ALA A 32 -7.34 11.59 11.41
C ALA A 32 -8.16 10.42 10.83
N SER A 33 -9.21 10.71 10.03
CA SER A 33 -9.95 9.69 9.30
C SER A 33 -9.11 8.97 8.25
N VAL A 34 -8.25 9.70 7.52
CA VAL A 34 -7.36 9.14 6.50
C VAL A 34 -6.32 8.23 7.16
N GLU A 35 -5.71 8.68 8.26
CA GLU A 35 -4.71 7.88 8.98
C GLU A 35 -5.32 6.58 9.55
N ARG A 36 -6.60 6.61 9.98
CA ARG A 36 -7.31 5.39 10.39
C ARG A 36 -7.54 4.43 9.22
N VAL A 37 -7.86 4.94 8.03
CA VAL A 37 -8.02 4.08 6.85
C VAL A 37 -6.67 3.50 6.43
N VAL A 38 -5.58 4.28 6.48
CA VAL A 38 -4.22 3.77 6.23
C VAL A 38 -3.86 2.65 7.22
N SER A 39 -4.15 2.84 8.51
CA SER A 39 -3.94 1.80 9.53
C SER A 39 -4.76 0.53 9.25
N PHE A 40 -6.02 0.69 8.83
CA PHE A 40 -6.87 -0.43 8.45
C PHE A 40 -6.34 -1.17 7.22
N VAL A 41 -5.90 -0.44 6.20
CA VAL A 41 -5.35 -0.99 4.96
C VAL A 41 -4.10 -1.81 5.24
N TYR A 42 -3.22 -1.30 6.11
CA TYR A 42 -2.07 -2.06 6.61
C TYR A 42 -2.52 -3.34 7.33
N ALA A 43 -3.40 -3.25 8.32
CA ALA A 43 -3.83 -4.41 9.10
C ALA A 43 -4.50 -5.48 8.22
N LEU A 44 -5.24 -5.04 7.20
CA LEU A 44 -5.80 -5.93 6.18
C LEU A 44 -4.68 -6.62 5.40
N ALA A 45 -3.71 -5.86 4.88
CA ALA A 45 -2.59 -6.38 4.10
C ALA A 45 -1.75 -7.40 4.89
N ALA A 46 -1.48 -7.15 6.17
CA ALA A 46 -0.76 -8.05 7.06
C ALA A 46 -1.53 -9.33 7.42
N SER A 47 -2.86 -9.34 7.23
CA SER A 47 -3.72 -10.51 7.47
C SER A 47 -4.17 -11.20 6.18
N ALA A 48 -3.78 -10.67 5.03
CA ALA A 48 -4.18 -11.16 3.72
C ALA A 48 -3.21 -12.24 3.22
N SER A 49 -3.59 -12.92 2.14
CA SER A 49 -2.71 -13.86 1.44
C SER A 49 -1.56 -13.12 0.75
N ASP A 50 -0.42 -13.78 0.59
CA ASP A 50 0.76 -13.25 -0.11
C ASP A 50 0.44 -12.71 -1.51
N GLU A 51 -0.43 -13.41 -2.26
CA GLU A 51 -0.90 -12.97 -3.59
C GLU A 51 -1.58 -11.59 -3.54
N PHE A 52 -2.34 -11.33 -2.47
CA PHE A 52 -3.00 -10.03 -2.28
C PHE A 52 -1.97 -8.96 -1.92
N LEU A 53 -1.02 -9.28 -1.05
CA LEU A 53 0.05 -8.37 -0.66
C LEU A 53 0.92 -7.98 -1.86
N ASP A 54 1.31 -8.94 -2.70
CA ASP A 54 2.03 -8.71 -3.96
C ASP A 54 1.25 -7.79 -4.90
N CYS A 55 -0.01 -8.13 -5.20
CA CYS A 55 -0.87 -7.28 -6.02
C CYS A 55 -1.00 -5.85 -5.44
N PHE A 56 -1.10 -5.75 -4.12
CA PHE A 56 -1.27 -4.49 -3.44
C PHE A 56 -0.01 -3.62 -3.48
N LEU A 57 1.17 -4.20 -3.28
CA LEU A 57 2.45 -3.51 -3.42
C LEU A 57 2.65 -3.02 -4.86
N LYS A 58 2.34 -3.84 -5.87
CA LYS A 58 2.36 -3.42 -7.29
C LYS A 58 1.43 -2.25 -7.57
N PHE A 59 0.21 -2.26 -7.01
CA PHE A 59 -0.73 -1.15 -7.12
C PHE A 59 -0.19 0.15 -6.49
N LEU A 60 0.41 0.06 -5.30
CA LEU A 60 1.01 1.21 -4.63
C LEU A 60 2.21 1.73 -5.42
N LEU A 61 3.11 0.85 -5.89
CA LEU A 61 4.25 1.22 -6.73
C LEU A 61 3.79 1.97 -7.99
N ALA A 62 2.73 1.52 -8.67
CA ALA A 62 2.15 2.24 -9.79
C ALA A 62 1.64 3.64 -9.40
N ALA A 63 0.99 3.79 -8.24
CA ALA A 63 0.55 5.10 -7.75
C ALA A 63 1.74 6.05 -7.47
N THR A 64 2.90 5.50 -7.07
CA THR A 64 4.11 6.31 -6.82
C THR A 64 4.79 6.84 -8.09
N THR A 65 4.50 6.31 -9.28
CA THR A 65 5.09 6.78 -10.56
C THR A 65 4.21 7.83 -11.25
N THR A 66 3.04 8.11 -10.70
CA THR A 66 2.12 9.13 -11.23
C THR A 66 2.70 10.56 -11.13
N SER A 67 2.27 11.44 -12.02
CA SER A 67 2.63 12.87 -11.96
C SER A 67 2.00 13.60 -10.77
N ASN A 68 0.97 13.02 -10.14
CA ASN A 68 0.28 13.58 -8.98
C ASN A 68 1.15 13.49 -7.72
N LYS A 69 1.63 14.63 -7.22
CA LYS A 69 2.47 14.71 -6.01
C LYS A 69 1.78 14.14 -4.77
N THR A 70 0.47 14.31 -4.65
CA THR A 70 -0.32 13.81 -3.51
C THR A 70 -0.40 12.28 -3.55
N ALA A 71 -0.71 11.73 -4.73
CA ALA A 71 -0.74 10.28 -4.94
C ALA A 71 0.60 9.64 -4.62
N ARG A 72 1.69 10.25 -5.08
CA ARG A 72 3.05 9.81 -4.74
C ARG A 72 3.28 9.82 -3.24
N PHE A 73 3.02 10.95 -2.56
CA PHE A 73 3.21 11.07 -1.12
C PHE A 73 2.40 10.01 -0.33
N ARG A 74 1.12 9.83 -0.66
CA ARG A 74 0.25 8.87 0.04
C ARG A 74 0.65 7.43 -0.23
N ALA A 75 1.01 7.09 -1.46
CA ALA A 75 1.50 5.77 -1.78
C ALA A 75 2.82 5.48 -1.04
N CYS A 76 3.75 6.45 -0.97
CA CYS A 76 4.96 6.31 -0.15
C CYS A 76 4.62 6.04 1.31
N GLN A 77 3.75 6.85 1.89
CA GLN A 77 3.37 6.74 3.30
C GLN A 77 2.79 5.35 3.62
N ILE A 78 1.90 4.83 2.77
CA ILE A 78 1.30 3.50 2.96
C ILE A 78 2.36 2.40 2.84
N VAL A 79 3.27 2.49 1.86
CA VAL A 79 4.37 1.52 1.70
C VAL A 79 5.28 1.52 2.93
N PHE A 80 5.72 2.70 3.41
CA PHE A 80 6.55 2.79 4.62
C PHE A 80 5.89 2.17 5.84
N GLU A 81 4.60 2.44 6.03
CA GLU A 81 3.83 1.91 7.17
C GLU A 81 3.61 0.39 7.08
N ILE A 82 3.63 -0.19 5.88
CA ILE A 82 3.64 -1.64 5.66
C ILE A 82 5.01 -2.21 6.03
N ILE A 83 6.10 -1.63 5.52
CA ILE A 83 7.47 -2.09 5.78
C ILE A 83 7.80 -2.07 7.27
N LEU A 84 7.51 -0.96 7.96
CA LEU A 84 7.83 -0.79 9.38
C LEU A 84 7.08 -1.74 10.32
N ARG A 85 5.97 -2.31 9.86
CA ARG A 85 5.10 -3.14 10.69
C ARG A 85 5.03 -4.60 10.23
N LEU A 86 5.62 -4.92 9.09
CA LEU A 86 5.88 -6.31 8.73
C LEU A 86 6.80 -6.92 9.81
N PRO A 87 6.55 -8.16 10.25
CA PRO A 87 7.48 -8.87 11.12
C PRO A 87 8.88 -8.92 10.48
N ASP A 88 9.94 -8.95 11.30
CA ASP A 88 11.34 -9.05 10.84
C ASP A 88 11.60 -10.27 9.92
N ASP A 89 10.68 -11.23 9.92
CA ASP A 89 10.64 -12.34 8.97
C ASP A 89 9.95 -11.88 7.68
N TYR A 90 10.65 -11.10 6.86
CA TYR A 90 10.27 -10.69 5.49
C TYR A 90 10.06 -11.86 4.50
N ALA A 91 9.91 -13.10 5.00
CA ALA A 91 10.03 -14.36 4.27
C ALA A 91 8.87 -14.66 3.30
N GLU A 92 7.79 -13.89 3.34
CA GLU A 92 6.54 -14.18 2.60
C GLU A 92 6.31 -13.28 1.38
N VAL A 93 7.07 -12.19 1.22
CA VAL A 93 7.01 -11.33 0.03
C VAL A 93 8.18 -11.68 -0.89
N SER A 94 7.94 -11.76 -2.20
CA SER A 94 8.99 -12.16 -3.13
C SER A 94 10.15 -11.16 -3.10
N ASN A 95 11.38 -11.69 -3.19
CA ASN A 95 12.60 -10.87 -3.22
C ASN A 95 12.56 -9.83 -4.36
N GLU A 96 11.92 -10.16 -5.49
CA GLU A 96 11.76 -9.25 -6.63
C GLU A 96 10.96 -7.98 -6.26
N ILE A 97 9.88 -8.11 -5.49
CA ILE A 97 9.08 -6.95 -5.05
C ILE A 97 9.87 -6.12 -4.04
N TRP A 98 10.64 -6.77 -3.17
CA TRP A 98 11.51 -6.08 -2.23
C TRP A 98 12.62 -5.30 -2.92
N ASP A 99 13.23 -5.89 -3.94
CA ASP A 99 14.23 -5.23 -4.78
C ASP A 99 13.62 -4.01 -5.47
N GLU A 100 12.42 -4.13 -6.05
CA GLU A 100 11.69 -3.00 -6.65
C GLU A 100 11.37 -1.90 -5.62
N VAL A 101 10.93 -2.27 -4.41
CA VAL A 101 10.66 -1.32 -3.33
C VAL A 101 11.94 -0.61 -2.89
N ILE A 102 13.05 -1.33 -2.73
CA ILE A 102 14.35 -0.78 -2.32
C ILE A 102 14.90 0.16 -3.39
N GLU A 103 14.94 -0.26 -4.66
CA GLU A 103 15.38 0.57 -5.78
C GLU A 103 14.54 1.85 -5.86
N TRP A 104 13.24 1.73 -5.67
CA TRP A 104 12.33 2.87 -5.65
C TRP A 104 12.58 3.82 -4.47
N MET A 105 12.75 3.28 -3.26
CA MET A 105 13.06 4.08 -2.06
C MET A 105 14.35 4.87 -2.28
N MET A 106 15.37 4.25 -2.88
CA MET A 106 16.65 4.89 -3.22
C MET A 106 16.49 6.08 -4.17
N VAL A 107 15.57 6.01 -5.14
CA VAL A 107 15.23 7.15 -6.01
C VAL A 107 14.55 8.28 -5.22
N ARG A 108 13.70 7.94 -4.26
CA ARG A 108 12.90 8.92 -3.49
C ARG A 108 13.59 9.52 -2.28
N VAL A 109 14.67 8.90 -1.78
CA VAL A 109 15.61 9.57 -0.85
C VAL A 109 16.17 10.87 -1.46
N ARG A 110 16.19 10.98 -2.80
CA ARG A 110 16.62 12.19 -3.53
C ARG A 110 15.49 13.17 -3.86
N ASP A 111 14.23 12.85 -3.55
CA ASP A 111 13.11 13.77 -3.80
C ASP A 111 13.21 14.96 -2.84
N LYS A 112 13.25 16.19 -3.39
CA LYS A 112 13.40 17.46 -2.65
C LYS A 112 12.19 17.86 -1.78
N ILE A 113 11.30 16.93 -1.42
CA ILE A 113 10.07 17.23 -0.68
C ILE A 113 10.26 16.80 0.77
N PRO A 114 10.40 17.74 1.73
CA PRO A 114 10.73 17.45 3.13
C PRO A 114 9.68 16.61 3.88
N VAL A 115 8.52 16.39 3.27
CA VAL A 115 7.36 15.73 3.91
C VAL A 115 7.38 14.21 3.70
N VAL A 116 8.22 13.68 2.80
CA VAL A 116 8.35 12.23 2.55
C VAL A 116 9.23 11.53 3.61
N LEU A 117 9.85 12.27 4.53
CA LEU A 117 10.78 11.76 5.57
C LEU A 117 10.20 11.80 7.01
N LEU A 118 8.89 11.67 7.17
CA LEU A 118 8.24 11.48 8.49
C LEU A 118 7.38 10.24 8.49
#